data_AF-A0A5C7MW72-F1
#
_entry.id   AF-A0A5C7MW72-F1
#
_cell.length_a   1.000
_cell.length_b   1.000
_cell.length_c   1.000
_cell.angle_alpha   90.00
_cell.angle_beta   90.00
_cell.angle_gamma   90.00
#
_symmetry.space_group_name_H-M   'P 1'
#
loop_
_entity.id
_entity.type
_entity.pdbx_description
1 polymer ?
#
loop_
_entity_poly.entity_id
_entity_poly.type
_entity_poly.pdbx_seq_one_letter_code
_entity_poly.pdbx_strand_id
1 'polypeptide(L)'
;MTLLSSAAHPSAWADPPPFPDMSRYVPVNAADYEVDASTPGIHATQVVFLTPDGITCDYMTPPAAICTGNNFPSVPPATVGVNSIGTDYGLAAIGSGIPQRSSLKTLPPFHTLTVNGVICGVDDKRTTACKDSQGRGFVLSPNGSAWLPRV
;
A
#
# COMPACT_ATOMS: atom_id res chain seq x y z
N MET A 1 31.21 -13.80 43.95
CA MET A 1 31.66 -12.85 42.93
C MET A 1 31.49 -13.56 41.60
N THR A 2 30.38 -13.30 40.92
CA THR A 2 30.08 -13.94 39.62
C THR A 2 29.34 -12.91 38.78
N LEU A 3 30.06 -12.31 37.84
CA LEU A 3 29.54 -11.41 36.82
C LEU A 3 28.99 -12.28 35.68
N LEU A 4 27.70 -12.13 35.36
CA LEU A 4 27.14 -12.60 34.10
C LEU A 4 26.74 -11.36 33.30
N SER A 5 27.63 -10.98 32.37
CA SER A 5 27.29 -10.15 31.22
C SER A 5 26.31 -10.92 30.34
N SER A 6 25.27 -10.26 29.85
CA SER A 6 24.47 -10.75 28.73
C SER A 6 24.04 -9.55 27.91
N ALA A 7 24.43 -9.60 26.64
CA ALA A 7 24.46 -8.51 25.68
C ALA A 7 23.08 -7.89 25.41
N ALA A 8 23.03 -6.56 25.40
CA ALA A 8 21.93 -5.82 24.78
C ALA A 8 22.04 -5.98 23.26
N HIS A 9 21.08 -6.69 22.65
CA HIS A 9 20.90 -6.65 21.21
C HIS A 9 20.51 -5.21 20.83
N PRO A 10 21.18 -4.55 19.87
CA PRO A 10 20.62 -3.35 19.29
C PRO A 10 19.39 -3.77 18.49
N SER A 11 18.20 -3.51 19.03
CA SER A 11 17.00 -3.41 18.21
C SER A 11 17.26 -2.28 17.22
N ALA A 12 17.69 -2.63 16.01
CA ALA A 12 17.67 -1.71 14.89
C ALA A 12 16.20 -1.45 14.54
N TRP A 13 15.56 -0.57 15.31
CA TRP A 13 14.35 0.12 14.90
C TRP A 13 14.78 1.02 13.75
N ALA A 14 14.74 0.50 12.53
CA ALA A 14 14.77 1.36 11.37
C ALA A 14 13.56 2.29 11.51
N ASP A 15 13.81 3.60 11.52
CA ASP A 15 12.74 4.57 11.45
C ASP A 15 11.82 4.22 10.26
N PRO A 16 10.50 4.40 10.40
CA PRO A 16 9.58 4.12 9.32
C PRO A 16 10.00 4.90 8.07
N PRO A 17 9.98 4.28 6.88
CA PRO A 17 10.36 4.96 5.65
C PRO A 17 9.53 6.24 5.47
N PRO A 18 10.17 7.37 5.15
CA PRO A 18 9.44 8.62 4.95
C PRO A 18 8.54 8.53 3.72
N PHE A 19 7.49 9.34 3.70
CA PHE A 19 6.64 9.47 2.52
C PHE A 19 7.44 10.11 1.37
N PRO A 20 7.44 9.53 0.16
CA PRO A 20 8.21 10.07 -0.96
C PRO A 20 7.56 11.35 -1.53
N ASP A 21 8.40 12.27 -2.03
CA ASP A 21 7.91 13.41 -2.80
C ASP A 21 7.46 12.96 -4.20
N MET A 22 6.15 13.03 -4.43
CA MET A 22 5.52 12.67 -5.70
C MET A 22 5.24 13.87 -6.61
N SER A 23 5.69 15.08 -6.24
CA SER A 23 5.40 16.32 -6.99
C SER A 23 5.88 16.30 -8.45
N ARG A 24 6.84 15.42 -8.77
CA ARG A 24 7.42 15.25 -10.11
C ARG A 24 6.88 14.03 -10.86
N TYR A 25 5.98 13.26 -10.26
CA TYR A 25 5.47 12.03 -10.87
C TYR A 25 4.41 12.36 -11.90
N VAL A 26 4.34 11.56 -12.96
CA VAL A 26 3.39 11.74 -14.05
C VAL A 26 2.03 11.14 -13.67
N PRO A 27 0.94 11.92 -13.65
CA PRO A 27 -0.37 11.37 -13.35
C PRO A 27 -0.85 10.47 -14.51
N VAL A 28 -1.33 9.27 -14.17
CA VAL A 28 -2.05 8.39 -15.11
C VAL A 28 -3.55 8.68 -15.11
N ASN A 29 -4.25 8.22 -16.14
CA ASN A 29 -5.70 8.25 -16.17
C ASN A 29 -6.29 7.11 -15.30
N ALA A 30 -7.18 7.44 -14.37
CA ALA A 30 -7.81 6.45 -13.51
C ALA A 30 -8.70 5.45 -14.26
N ALA A 31 -9.31 5.87 -15.38
CA ALA A 31 -10.13 4.99 -16.21
C ALA A 31 -9.34 3.79 -16.78
N ASP A 32 -8.02 3.90 -16.92
CA ASP A 32 -7.16 2.79 -17.37
C ASP A 32 -7.02 1.67 -16.33
N TYR A 33 -7.45 1.92 -15.09
CA TYR A 33 -7.33 1.03 -13.93
C TYR A 33 -8.70 0.62 -13.39
N GLU A 34 -9.77 0.98 -14.10
CA GLU A 34 -11.13 0.57 -13.76
C GLU A 34 -11.33 -0.92 -14.05
N VAL A 35 -11.89 -1.63 -13.08
CA VAL A 35 -12.32 -3.02 -13.19
C VAL A 35 -13.80 -3.14 -12.88
N ASP A 36 -14.44 -4.11 -13.54
CA ASP A 36 -15.83 -4.44 -13.26
C ASP A 36 -15.98 -5.02 -11.85
N ALA A 37 -16.73 -4.30 -11.02
CA ALA A 37 -17.11 -4.67 -9.66
C ALA A 37 -18.62 -4.93 -9.55
N SER A 38 -19.31 -5.06 -10.68
CA SER A 38 -20.75 -5.27 -10.74
C SER A 38 -21.16 -6.58 -10.06
N THR A 39 -22.28 -6.54 -9.37
CA THR A 39 -22.97 -7.73 -8.87
C THR A 39 -24.29 -7.88 -9.66
N PRO A 40 -24.94 -9.05 -9.66
CA PRO A 40 -26.18 -9.23 -10.42
C PRO A 40 -27.21 -8.12 -10.10
N GLY A 41 -27.56 -7.31 -11.09
CA GLY A 41 -28.50 -6.19 -10.96
C GLY A 41 -27.92 -4.86 -10.46
N ILE A 42 -26.62 -4.79 -10.16
CA ILE A 42 -25.93 -3.56 -9.71
C ILE A 42 -24.66 -3.37 -10.53
N HIS A 43 -24.64 -2.31 -11.35
CA HIS A 43 -23.43 -1.88 -12.05
C HIS A 43 -22.51 -1.15 -11.09
N ALA A 44 -21.26 -1.60 -11.00
CA ALA A 44 -20.25 -0.94 -10.19
C ALA A 44 -18.88 -1.08 -10.83
N THR A 45 -18.05 -0.06 -10.63
CA THR A 45 -16.67 -0.03 -11.10
C THR A 45 -15.76 0.26 -9.92
N GLN A 46 -14.61 -0.38 -9.89
CA GLN A 46 -13.58 -0.14 -8.88
C GLN A 46 -12.27 0.22 -9.57
N VAL A 47 -11.50 1.14 -9.01
CA VAL A 47 -10.14 1.42 -9.49
C VAL A 47 -9.17 0.54 -8.72
N VAL A 48 -8.42 -0.30 -9.44
CA VAL A 48 -7.48 -1.28 -8.87
C VAL A 48 -6.18 -1.26 -9.67
N PHE A 49 -5.05 -1.26 -8.97
CA PHE A 49 -3.72 -1.33 -9.59
C PHE A 49 -2.82 -2.34 -8.89
N LEU A 50 -1.81 -2.80 -9.61
CA LEU A 50 -0.69 -3.57 -9.05
C LEU A 50 0.49 -2.65 -8.77
N THR A 51 1.15 -2.87 -7.65
CA THR A 51 2.52 -2.36 -7.44
C THR A 51 3.51 -3.14 -8.30
N PRO A 52 4.73 -2.63 -8.53
CA PRO A 52 5.78 -3.38 -9.24
C PRO A 52 6.13 -4.71 -8.58
N ASP A 53 5.92 -4.85 -7.27
CA ASP A 53 6.17 -6.09 -6.52
C ASP A 53 4.95 -7.02 -6.50
N GLY A 54 3.89 -6.71 -7.26
CA GLY A 54 2.68 -7.54 -7.37
C GLY A 54 1.74 -7.43 -6.17
N ILE A 55 1.85 -6.38 -5.36
CA ILE A 55 0.87 -6.08 -4.30
C ILE A 55 -0.35 -5.44 -4.96
N THR A 56 -1.54 -5.84 -4.56
CA THR A 56 -2.77 -5.29 -5.14
C THR A 56 -3.32 -4.20 -4.27
N CYS A 57 -3.66 -3.09 -4.90
CA CYS A 57 -4.19 -1.93 -4.24
C CYS A 57 -5.47 -1.45 -4.92
N ASP A 58 -6.44 -1.03 -4.12
CA ASP A 58 -7.71 -0.49 -4.58
C ASP A 58 -8.05 0.84 -3.91
N TYR A 59 -9.03 1.51 -4.49
CA TYR A 59 -9.63 2.71 -3.91
C TYR A 59 -11.04 2.38 -3.41
N MET A 60 -11.34 2.87 -2.21
CA MET A 60 -12.61 2.60 -1.52
C MET A 60 -13.52 3.82 -1.45
N THR A 61 -14.76 3.57 -1.01
CA THR A 61 -15.71 4.58 -0.54
C THR A 61 -16.09 4.24 0.91
N PRO A 62 -15.88 5.12 1.92
CA PRO A 62 -15.30 6.47 1.84
C PRO A 62 -13.88 6.52 1.24
N PRO A 63 -13.43 7.68 0.71
CA PRO A 63 -12.15 7.79 0.00
C PRO A 63 -10.95 7.35 0.86
N ALA A 64 -10.40 6.19 0.51
CA ALA A 64 -9.16 5.64 1.04
C ALA A 64 -8.50 4.77 -0.05
N ALA A 65 -7.20 4.54 0.07
CA ALA A 65 -6.52 3.49 -0.68
C ALA A 65 -6.15 2.37 0.27
N ILE A 66 -6.33 1.14 -0.17
CA ILE A 66 -5.91 -0.06 0.56
C ILE A 66 -5.01 -0.87 -0.34
N CYS A 67 -3.97 -1.46 0.24
CA CYS A 67 -3.22 -2.53 -0.40
C CYS A 67 -3.37 -3.81 0.41
N THR A 68 -3.40 -4.95 -0.27
CA THR A 68 -3.44 -6.29 0.35
C THR A 68 -2.39 -7.21 -0.28
N GLY A 69 -1.78 -8.05 0.55
CA GLY A 69 -0.78 -9.01 0.12
C GLY A 69 0.05 -9.55 1.29
N ASN A 70 0.63 -10.74 1.12
CA ASN A 70 1.53 -11.33 2.12
C ASN A 70 3.02 -11.10 1.80
N ASN A 71 3.29 -10.26 0.81
CA ASN A 71 4.61 -9.88 0.32
C ASN A 71 4.96 -8.42 0.68
N PHE A 72 4.35 -7.86 1.74
CA PHE A 72 4.71 -6.53 2.23
C PHE A 72 6.16 -6.52 2.72
N PRO A 73 7.02 -5.60 2.25
CA PRO A 73 8.41 -5.54 2.67
C PRO A 73 8.56 -5.38 4.19
N SER A 74 9.45 -6.18 4.79
CA SER A 74 9.73 -6.21 6.24
C SER A 74 8.53 -6.54 7.14
N VAL A 75 7.45 -7.08 6.56
CA VAL A 75 6.27 -7.54 7.29
C VAL A 75 6.12 -9.04 7.07
N PRO A 76 6.10 -9.86 8.14
CA PRO A 76 5.82 -11.28 8.00
C PRO A 76 4.45 -11.52 7.35
N PRO A 77 4.29 -12.56 6.52
CA PRO A 77 2.98 -12.99 6.04
C PRO A 77 1.98 -13.18 7.18
N ALA A 78 0.71 -12.83 6.95
CA ALA A 78 -0.34 -13.10 7.93
C ALA A 78 -0.49 -14.61 8.17
N THR A 79 -0.62 -15.02 9.43
CA THR A 79 -0.84 -16.44 9.79
C THR A 79 -2.14 -16.98 9.20
N VAL A 80 -3.17 -16.14 9.10
CA VAL A 80 -4.47 -16.44 8.50
C VAL A 80 -4.86 -15.26 7.63
N GLY A 81 -5.25 -15.53 6.37
CA GLY A 81 -5.66 -14.51 5.42
C GLY A 81 -4.47 -13.77 4.80
N VAL A 82 -4.56 -12.44 4.71
CA VAL A 82 -3.52 -11.58 4.11
C VAL A 82 -3.24 -10.34 4.95
N ASN A 83 -2.04 -9.76 4.82
CA ASN A 83 -1.80 -8.43 5.35
C ASN A 83 -2.52 -7.37 4.51
N SER A 84 -2.87 -6.29 5.18
CA SER A 84 -3.58 -5.14 4.64
C SER A 84 -3.07 -3.86 5.26
N ILE A 85 -3.00 -2.79 4.48
CA ILE A 85 -2.66 -1.45 4.96
C ILE A 85 -3.51 -0.45 4.19
N GLY A 86 -4.13 0.50 4.91
CA GLY A 86 -4.95 1.54 4.33
C GLY A 86 -4.36 2.92 4.54
N THR A 87 -4.79 3.91 3.77
CA THR A 87 -4.54 5.30 4.14
C THR A 87 -5.28 5.67 5.43
N ASP A 88 -6.39 5.00 5.71
CA ASP A 88 -7.28 5.26 6.84
C ASP A 88 -7.06 4.37 8.07
N TYR A 89 -6.27 3.29 7.95
CA TYR A 89 -5.88 2.42 9.06
C TYR A 89 -4.47 1.83 8.85
N GLY A 90 -3.80 1.49 9.96
CA GLY A 90 -2.46 0.93 9.95
C GLY A 90 -2.36 -0.51 9.42
N LEU A 91 -1.18 -1.12 9.55
CA LEU A 91 -0.98 -2.51 9.15
C LEU A 91 -1.86 -3.46 9.98
N ALA A 92 -2.62 -4.31 9.30
CA ALA A 92 -3.50 -5.31 9.93
C ALA A 92 -3.59 -6.59 9.08
N ALA A 93 -3.93 -7.72 9.70
CA ALA A 93 -4.30 -8.93 8.98
C ALA A 93 -5.82 -8.98 8.76
N ILE A 94 -6.25 -9.35 7.56
CA ILE A 94 -7.67 -9.49 7.19
C ILE A 94 -7.94 -10.88 6.59
N GLY A 95 -9.20 -11.31 6.63
CA GLY A 95 -9.57 -12.67 6.20
C GLY A 95 -9.39 -12.95 4.71
N SER A 96 -9.57 -11.94 3.84
CA SER A 96 -9.43 -12.08 2.39
C SER A 96 -8.92 -10.78 1.77
N GLY A 97 -8.02 -10.90 0.80
CA GLY A 97 -7.45 -9.76 0.08
C GLY A 97 -8.32 -9.29 -1.08
N ILE A 98 -7.83 -8.25 -1.74
CA ILE A 98 -8.41 -7.74 -2.98
C ILE A 98 -8.28 -8.84 -4.05
N PRO A 99 -9.38 -9.24 -4.71
CA PRO A 99 -9.37 -10.32 -5.69
C PRO A 99 -8.37 -10.05 -6.82
N GLN A 100 -7.50 -11.01 -7.10
CA GLN A 100 -6.64 -10.96 -8.27
C GLN A 100 -7.46 -11.15 -9.53
N ARG A 101 -7.36 -10.19 -10.46
CA ARG A 101 -7.99 -10.27 -11.78
C ARG A 101 -6.89 -10.39 -12.82
N SER A 102 -7.14 -11.14 -13.89
CA SER A 102 -6.13 -11.44 -14.92
C SER A 102 -5.63 -10.21 -15.69
N SER A 103 -6.33 -9.07 -15.58
CA SER A 103 -6.05 -7.83 -16.32
C SER A 103 -5.71 -6.63 -15.44
N LEU A 104 -5.25 -6.85 -14.19
CA LEU A 104 -4.84 -5.72 -13.35
C LEU A 104 -3.57 -5.07 -13.91
N LYS A 105 -3.60 -3.75 -14.07
CA LYS A 105 -2.49 -2.97 -14.61
C LYS A 105 -1.54 -2.58 -13.49
N THR A 106 -0.24 -2.74 -13.72
CA THR A 106 0.80 -2.24 -12.83
C THR A 106 0.94 -0.73 -12.99
N LEU A 107 0.96 0.02 -11.88
CA LEU A 107 1.27 1.44 -11.89
C LEU A 107 2.77 1.62 -12.19
N PRO A 108 3.15 2.29 -13.30
CA PRO A 108 4.55 2.40 -13.67
C PRO A 108 5.36 3.25 -12.68
N PRO A 109 6.69 3.06 -12.59
CA PRO A 109 7.56 3.95 -11.83
C PRO A 109 7.42 5.43 -12.24
N PHE A 110 7.59 6.31 -11.27
CA PHE A 110 7.40 7.76 -11.37
C PHE A 110 6.02 8.18 -11.87
N HIS A 111 4.99 7.38 -11.62
CA HIS A 111 3.61 7.74 -11.91
C HIS A 111 2.76 7.81 -10.66
N THR A 112 1.72 8.65 -10.72
CA THR A 112 0.68 8.73 -9.69
C THR A 112 -0.68 8.36 -10.25
N LEU A 113 -1.48 7.69 -9.44
CA LEU A 113 -2.88 7.41 -9.67
C LEU A 113 -3.69 8.15 -8.60
N THR A 114 -4.65 8.96 -9.02
CA THR A 114 -5.46 9.80 -8.13
C THR A 114 -6.93 9.50 -8.30
N VAL A 115 -7.61 9.18 -7.20
CA VAL A 115 -9.06 8.92 -7.18
C VAL A 115 -9.65 9.58 -5.93
N ASN A 116 -10.68 10.42 -6.10
CA ASN A 116 -11.40 11.07 -5.01
C ASN A 116 -10.51 11.73 -3.93
N GLY A 117 -9.40 12.35 -4.34
CA GLY A 117 -8.46 13.03 -3.44
C GLY A 117 -7.43 12.12 -2.77
N VAL A 118 -7.49 10.81 -3.00
CA VAL A 118 -6.46 9.85 -2.61
C VAL A 118 -5.45 9.71 -3.73
N ILE A 119 -4.16 9.83 -3.41
CA ILE A 119 -3.06 9.76 -4.37
C ILE A 119 -2.18 8.58 -4.00
N CYS A 120 -1.97 7.65 -4.94
CA CYS A 120 -0.97 6.61 -4.85
C CYS A 120 0.12 6.87 -5.88
N GLY A 121 1.37 6.53 -5.56
CA GLY A 121 2.49 6.66 -6.47
C GLY A 121 3.52 5.57 -6.26
N VAL A 122 4.27 5.30 -7.33
CA VAL A 122 5.34 4.29 -7.37
C VAL A 122 6.63 4.95 -7.82
N ASP A 123 7.75 4.66 -7.17
CA ASP A 123 9.09 5.14 -7.56
C ASP A 123 9.92 4.06 -8.32
N ASP A 124 11.12 4.41 -8.78
CA ASP A 124 12.05 3.49 -9.45
C ASP A 124 12.74 2.48 -8.53
N LYS A 125 12.60 2.65 -7.22
CA LYS A 125 13.11 1.76 -6.19
C LYS A 125 12.05 0.78 -5.71
N ARG A 126 10.91 0.69 -6.41
CA ARG A 126 9.76 -0.16 -6.06
C ARG A 126 9.11 0.24 -4.74
N THR A 127 9.26 1.50 -4.34
CA THR A 127 8.45 2.09 -3.27
C THR A 127 7.07 2.40 -3.82
N THR A 128 6.04 1.85 -3.20
CA THR A 128 4.66 2.30 -3.37
C THR A 128 4.25 3.11 -2.15
N ALA A 129 3.64 4.27 -2.35
CA ALA A 129 3.09 5.04 -1.25
C ALA A 129 1.73 5.60 -1.65
N CYS A 130 0.83 5.70 -0.67
CA CYS A 130 -0.50 6.29 -0.87
C CYS A 130 -0.83 7.24 0.25
N LYS A 131 -1.50 8.34 -0.07
CA LYS A 131 -2.02 9.30 0.91
C LYS A 131 -3.45 9.72 0.60
N ASP A 132 -4.21 9.96 1.64
CA ASP A 132 -5.56 10.53 1.54
C ASP A 132 -5.56 12.05 1.70
N SER A 133 -6.72 12.67 1.51
CA SER A 133 -6.91 14.11 1.65
C SER A 133 -6.80 14.62 3.09
N GLN A 134 -6.77 13.73 4.09
CA GLN A 134 -6.54 14.08 5.49
C GLN A 134 -5.05 14.11 5.83
N GLY A 135 -4.17 13.80 4.86
CA GLY A 135 -2.74 13.75 5.05
C GLY A 135 -2.27 12.48 5.75
N ARG A 136 -3.09 11.43 5.83
CA ARG A 136 -2.66 10.11 6.32
C ARG A 136 -2.19 9.29 5.14
N GLY A 137 -1.25 8.39 5.36
CA GLY A 137 -0.75 7.57 4.28
C GLY A 137 0.00 6.34 4.73
N PHE A 138 0.53 5.62 3.76
CA PHE A 138 1.43 4.51 4.01
C PHE A 138 2.52 4.45 2.94
N VAL A 139 3.57 3.71 3.27
CA VAL A 139 4.70 3.43 2.40
C VAL A 139 4.97 1.93 2.44
N LEU A 140 5.13 1.32 1.27
CA LEU A 140 5.59 -0.04 1.04
C LEU A 140 6.89 0.09 0.25
N SER A 141 8.04 -0.03 0.91
CA SER A 141 9.36 0.14 0.30
C SER A 141 10.25 -1.06 0.57
N PRO A 142 11.28 -1.37 -0.24
CA PRO A 142 12.22 -2.43 0.09
C PRO A 142 12.91 -2.27 1.46
N ASN A 143 12.95 -1.06 2.02
CA ASN A 143 13.51 -0.76 3.33
C ASN A 143 12.51 -1.00 4.49
N GLY A 144 11.24 -1.23 4.17
CA GLY A 144 10.19 -1.51 5.14
C GLY A 144 8.83 -0.98 4.71
N SER A 145 7.82 -1.39 5.47
CA SER A 145 6.43 -0.95 5.31
C SER A 145 5.99 -0.18 6.55
N ALA A 146 5.32 0.96 6.37
CA ALA A 146 4.83 1.77 7.48
C ALA A 146 3.55 2.51 7.14
N TRP A 147 2.72 2.70 8.17
CA TRP A 147 1.60 3.63 8.15
C TRP A 147 2.01 4.95 8.81
N LEU A 148 1.60 6.06 8.23
CA LEU A 148 2.01 7.41 8.61
C LEU A 148 0.75 8.24 8.94
N PRO A 149 0.59 8.72 10.19
CA PRO A 149 -0.57 9.54 10.58
C PRO A 149 -0.57 10.94 9.94
N ARG A 150 0.57 11.37 9.39
CA ARG A 150 0.73 12.66 8.69
C ARG A 150 1.84 12.56 7.64
N VAL A 151 1.60 13.09 6.43
CA VAL A 151 2.55 13.15 5.30
C VAL A 151 2.50 14.48 4.55
#